data_AF-A0AAY4BZ27-F1
#
_entry.id   AF-A0AAY4BZ27-F1
#
_cell.length_a   1.000
_cell.length_b   1.000
_cell.length_c   1.000
_cell.angle_alpha   90.00
_cell.angle_beta   90.00
_cell.angle_gamma   90.00
#
_symmetry.space_group_name_H-M   'P 1'
#
loop_
_entity.id
_entity.type
_entity.pdbx_description
1 polymer ?
#
loop_
_entity_poly.entity_id
_entity_poly.type
_entity_poly.pdbx_seq_one_letter_code
_entity_poly.pdbx_strand_id
1 'polypeptide(L)'
;MPTHHQGSPGQPSCEVKLPQRQENAPRLTEASAVPGPQLAGARAVVAARTYADFTQQATFDIKKCDVHKLEEGPPLTSTLTREDGLKYYRTMQTMRRMELKADQLYKQKIIRGFCHLYDGQEACAVGIEAGINLTDHLITAYRAHGYTLTRGGTVREIMAELTGRRGGIAKGKGGSMHMYAKNFYGGNGIVGAQVPLGAGVALACKYQEKNELCVCLYGDGAANQGQIFETYNMASLWKLPCIFICENNKYGMGTSVERAAASTDYYKRGDFIPGLRVDGMDVLCVKEATKFAADFCRSGKGPILMELQTYRYHGHSMSDPGVSYRTREEIQEVRSKSDPISMLKDRMLNNNMASVEELKEIDIEVRKEIEDAAQFPPMDVRGTNPWSKLKSMS
;
A
#
# COMPACT_ATOMS: atom_id res chain seq x y z
N MET A 1 -48.14 -35.29 -20.59
CA MET A 1 -48.20 -35.94 -21.91
C MET A 1 -48.94 -35.01 -22.85
N PRO A 2 -48.59 -34.90 -24.14
CA PRO A 2 -47.65 -35.75 -24.92
C PRO A 2 -46.27 -35.06 -25.08
N THR A 3 -45.08 -35.67 -24.99
CA THR A 3 -44.42 -36.87 -25.58
C THR A 3 -44.12 -36.79 -27.08
N HIS A 4 -42.84 -36.53 -27.42
CA HIS A 4 -41.93 -37.29 -28.30
C HIS A 4 -40.56 -36.54 -28.34
N HIS A 5 -39.43 -37.07 -27.81
CA HIS A 5 -38.41 -37.94 -28.44
C HIS A 5 -37.88 -37.38 -29.79
N GLN A 6 -36.59 -37.24 -30.11
CA GLN A 6 -35.31 -37.86 -29.71
C GLN A 6 -34.14 -37.01 -30.30
N GLY A 7 -32.91 -37.17 -29.78
CA GLY A 7 -31.70 -37.05 -30.61
C GLY A 7 -30.61 -36.05 -30.17
N SER A 8 -29.61 -36.53 -29.44
CA SER A 8 -28.33 -35.85 -29.17
C SER A 8 -27.37 -35.96 -30.37
N PRO A 9 -26.43 -35.02 -30.55
CA PRO A 9 -25.15 -35.35 -31.18
C PRO A 9 -23.92 -34.90 -30.35
N GLY A 10 -23.06 -35.88 -30.06
CA GLY A 10 -21.60 -35.83 -30.25
C GLY A 10 -20.77 -34.81 -29.45
N GLN A 11 -20.13 -35.28 -28.37
CA GLN A 11 -18.87 -34.70 -27.88
C GLN A 11 -17.70 -35.16 -28.77
N PRO A 12 -16.76 -34.28 -29.16
CA PRO A 12 -15.50 -34.70 -29.73
C PRO A 12 -14.51 -35.10 -28.62
N SER A 13 -14.00 -36.33 -28.71
CA SER A 13 -12.91 -36.87 -27.90
C SER A 13 -11.57 -36.26 -28.35
N CYS A 14 -10.91 -35.52 -27.46
CA CYS A 14 -9.54 -35.05 -27.67
C CYS A 14 -8.58 -35.98 -26.91
N GLU A 15 -7.97 -36.93 -27.61
CA GLU A 15 -6.86 -37.75 -27.09
C GLU A 15 -5.58 -36.89 -27.00
N VAL A 16 -5.05 -36.74 -25.78
CA VAL A 16 -3.72 -36.15 -25.55
C VAL A 16 -2.72 -37.30 -25.44
N LYS A 17 -1.87 -37.47 -26.46
CA LYS A 17 -0.73 -38.39 -26.46
C LYS A 17 0.37 -37.87 -25.52
N LEU A 18 0.73 -38.68 -24.52
CA LEU A 18 1.94 -38.52 -23.70
C LEU A 18 3.17 -38.99 -24.49
N PRO A 19 4.31 -38.26 -24.47
CA PRO A 19 5.54 -38.74 -25.07
C PRO A 19 6.24 -39.78 -24.19
N GLN A 20 6.61 -40.90 -24.81
CA GLN A 20 7.38 -42.00 -24.23
C GLN A 20 8.83 -41.57 -23.93
N ARG A 21 9.32 -41.93 -22.74
CA ARG A 21 10.75 -41.89 -22.39
C ARG A 21 11.50 -42.98 -23.17
N GLN A 22 12.47 -42.58 -24.00
CA GLN A 22 13.49 -43.49 -24.50
C GLN A 22 14.69 -43.48 -23.56
N GLU A 23 14.94 -44.63 -22.94
CA GLU A 23 16.22 -44.99 -22.34
C GLU A 23 17.22 -45.27 -23.46
N ASN A 24 18.37 -44.60 -23.43
CA ASN A 24 19.57 -45.03 -24.15
C ASN A 24 20.79 -44.62 -23.34
N ALA A 25 21.38 -45.59 -22.65
CA ALA A 25 22.67 -45.49 -22.02
C ALA A 25 23.65 -46.44 -22.74
N PRO A 26 24.81 -45.95 -23.22
CA PRO A 26 25.97 -46.80 -23.45
C PRO A 26 26.95 -46.68 -22.28
N ARG A 27 27.36 -47.85 -21.77
CA ARG A 27 28.51 -48.03 -20.87
C ARG A 27 29.79 -47.58 -21.57
N LEU A 28 30.61 -46.79 -20.89
CA LEU A 28 32.00 -46.53 -21.28
C LEU A 28 32.95 -47.23 -20.31
N THR A 29 33.83 -48.03 -20.90
CA THR A 29 34.92 -48.79 -20.30
C THR A 29 36.13 -47.90 -19.99
N GLU A 30 36.92 -48.34 -19.02
CA GLU A 30 38.18 -47.77 -18.55
C GLU A 30 39.21 -47.52 -19.66
N ALA A 31 39.91 -46.37 -19.61
CA ALA A 31 41.26 -46.23 -20.18
C ALA A 31 42.02 -45.02 -19.58
N SER A 32 43.15 -45.36 -18.93
CA SER A 32 44.43 -44.65 -18.78
C SER A 32 44.50 -43.17 -18.36
N ALA A 33 45.22 -42.96 -17.25
CA ALA A 33 45.73 -41.69 -16.73
C ALA A 33 46.91 -41.12 -17.52
N VAL A 34 46.94 -39.79 -17.69
CA VAL A 34 48.14 -38.96 -17.99
C VAL A 34 47.97 -37.61 -17.26
N PRO A 35 49.00 -37.06 -16.57
CA PRO A 35 48.82 -35.88 -15.71
C PRO A 35 49.05 -34.56 -16.46
N GLY A 36 48.18 -33.57 -16.19
CA GLY A 36 48.28 -32.18 -16.65
C GLY A 36 48.21 -31.19 -15.48
N PRO A 37 48.73 -29.96 -15.63
CA PRO A 37 49.40 -29.22 -14.55
C PRO A 37 48.46 -28.53 -13.56
N GLN A 38 48.94 -28.43 -12.31
CA GLN A 38 48.31 -27.76 -11.18
C GLN A 38 47.96 -26.30 -11.50
N LEU A 39 46.66 -26.00 -11.52
CA LEU A 39 46.14 -24.63 -11.50
C LEU A 39 46.13 -24.13 -10.06
N ALA A 40 46.98 -23.15 -9.79
CA ALA A 40 47.04 -22.39 -8.55
C ALA A 40 45.65 -21.83 -8.20
N GLY A 41 45.19 -22.12 -6.99
CA GLY A 41 43.93 -21.61 -6.47
C GLY A 41 43.95 -20.08 -6.39
N ALA A 42 43.24 -19.43 -7.31
CA ALA A 42 42.84 -18.05 -7.14
C ALA A 42 41.76 -18.02 -6.04
N ARG A 43 42.19 -17.76 -4.79
CA ARG A 43 41.27 -17.31 -3.74
C ARG A 43 40.69 -15.97 -4.21
N ALA A 44 39.47 -15.98 -4.69
CA ALA A 44 38.66 -14.78 -4.79
C ALA A 44 38.48 -14.27 -3.35
N VAL A 45 39.24 -13.24 -2.99
CA VAL A 45 39.01 -12.48 -1.78
C VAL A 45 37.76 -11.66 -2.06
N VAL A 46 36.59 -12.23 -1.72
CA VAL A 46 35.40 -11.42 -1.51
C VAL A 46 35.70 -10.61 -0.26
N ALA A 47 36.22 -9.40 -0.44
CA ALA A 47 36.37 -8.47 0.66
C ALA A 47 34.99 -8.31 1.29
N ALA A 48 34.82 -8.85 2.50
CA ALA A 48 33.65 -8.58 3.31
C ALA A 48 33.66 -7.07 3.55
N ARG A 49 32.86 -6.32 2.80
CA ARG A 49 32.60 -4.91 3.08
C ARG A 49 32.05 -4.87 4.49
N THR A 50 32.86 -4.42 5.43
CA THR A 50 32.41 -4.16 6.78
C THR A 50 31.32 -3.09 6.71
N TYR A 51 30.37 -3.12 7.65
CA TYR A 51 29.28 -2.12 7.77
C TYR A 51 29.76 -0.64 7.82
N ALA A 52 31.07 -0.39 7.85
CA ALA A 52 31.72 0.92 7.90
C ALA A 52 31.82 1.67 6.54
N ASP A 53 31.55 1.02 5.40
CA ASP A 53 31.79 1.59 4.06
C ASP A 53 30.53 2.16 3.35
N PHE A 54 29.39 2.23 4.02
CA PHE A 54 28.16 2.77 3.41
C PHE A 54 28.05 4.29 3.55
N THR A 55 27.57 4.93 2.49
CA THR A 55 27.16 6.33 2.49
C THR A 55 26.04 6.53 3.51
N GLN A 56 26.31 7.31 4.57
CA GLN A 56 25.36 7.53 5.66
C GLN A 56 24.21 8.46 5.28
N GLN A 57 24.42 9.33 4.30
CA GLN A 57 23.43 10.30 3.84
C GLN A 57 23.70 10.68 2.39
N ALA A 58 22.66 10.77 1.58
CA ALA A 58 22.75 11.24 0.20
C ALA A 58 21.58 12.20 -0.11
N THR A 59 21.80 13.08 -1.08
CA THR A 59 20.79 14.03 -1.56
C THR A 59 20.33 13.62 -2.95
N PHE A 60 19.02 13.63 -3.15
CA PHE A 60 18.36 13.19 -4.37
C PHE A 60 17.55 14.31 -4.97
N ASP A 61 17.64 14.49 -6.28
CA ASP A 61 16.67 15.31 -7.01
C ASP A 61 15.30 14.64 -6.96
N ILE A 62 14.28 15.43 -6.70
CA ILE A 62 12.88 15.00 -6.66
C ILE A 62 12.05 15.83 -7.63
N LYS A 63 10.96 15.25 -8.11
CA LYS A 63 10.12 15.87 -9.13
C LYS A 63 9.50 17.16 -8.59
N LYS A 64 9.63 18.25 -9.35
CA LYS A 64 8.93 19.51 -9.07
C LYS A 64 7.42 19.27 -9.01
N CYS A 65 6.78 19.76 -7.96
CA CYS A 65 5.33 19.73 -7.84
C CYS A 65 4.69 20.80 -8.74
N ASP A 66 3.58 20.46 -9.39
CA ASP A 66 2.69 21.49 -9.94
C ASP A 66 1.98 22.17 -8.76
N VAL A 67 1.82 23.49 -8.81
CA VAL A 67 1.26 24.27 -7.71
C VAL A 67 0.04 25.08 -8.14
N HIS A 68 -0.85 25.34 -7.19
CA HIS A 68 -2.06 26.14 -7.34
C HIS A 68 -2.15 27.14 -6.18
N LYS A 69 -2.23 28.43 -6.50
CA LYS A 69 -2.25 29.54 -5.51
C LYS A 69 -1.12 29.48 -4.47
N LEU A 70 0.06 29.03 -4.90
CA LEU A 70 1.31 29.08 -4.13
C LEU A 70 2.38 29.76 -4.99
N GLU A 71 3.17 30.63 -4.38
CA GLU A 71 4.33 31.25 -5.05
C GLU A 71 5.49 30.26 -5.19
N GLU A 72 5.70 29.45 -4.16
CA GLU A 72 6.73 28.42 -4.10
C GLU A 72 6.14 27.07 -3.66
N GLY A 73 6.75 25.99 -4.12
CA GLY A 73 6.40 24.63 -3.73
C GLY A 73 7.44 24.00 -2.81
N PRO A 74 7.33 22.68 -2.54
CA PRO A 74 8.35 21.92 -1.83
C PRO A 74 9.73 22.02 -2.51
N PRO A 75 10.83 21.76 -1.77
CA PRO A 75 12.18 21.76 -2.35
C PRO A 75 12.30 20.75 -3.50
N LEU A 76 13.23 21.01 -4.41
CA LEU A 76 13.53 20.13 -5.55
C LEU A 76 14.53 19.02 -5.22
N THR A 77 15.03 19.01 -4.00
CA THR A 77 15.95 17.99 -3.49
C THR A 77 15.46 17.46 -2.15
N SER A 78 15.72 16.18 -1.90
CA SER A 78 15.46 15.53 -0.63
C SER A 78 16.72 14.84 -0.14
N THR A 79 17.11 15.13 1.09
CA THR A 79 18.17 14.39 1.76
C THR A 79 17.59 13.17 2.47
N LEU A 80 18.21 12.01 2.25
CA LEU A 80 17.86 10.74 2.85
C LEU A 80 19.06 10.21 3.64
N THR A 81 18.84 9.89 4.91
CA THR A 81 19.83 9.14 5.70
C THR A 81 19.71 7.67 5.39
N ARG A 82 20.80 6.92 5.58
CA ARG A 82 20.81 5.46 5.44
C ARG A 82 19.80 4.80 6.36
N GLU A 83 19.73 5.24 7.60
CA GLU A 83 18.78 4.74 8.60
C GLU A 83 17.33 4.91 8.14
N ASP A 84 16.96 6.12 7.71
CA ASP A 84 15.62 6.40 7.17
C ASP A 84 15.35 5.57 5.92
N GLY A 85 16.33 5.43 5.02
CA GLY A 85 16.19 4.64 3.80
C GLY A 85 15.88 3.17 4.10
N LEU A 86 16.62 2.54 5.02
CA LEU A 86 16.37 1.16 5.43
C LEU A 86 15.01 1.00 6.13
N LYS A 87 14.64 1.99 6.96
CA LYS A 87 13.33 2.03 7.61
C LYS A 87 12.20 2.11 6.59
N TYR A 88 12.26 3.04 5.64
CA TYR A 88 11.24 3.21 4.61
C TYR A 88 11.13 1.96 3.72
N TYR A 89 12.28 1.40 3.32
CA TYR A 89 12.31 0.16 2.53
C TYR A 89 11.63 -0.99 3.28
N ARG A 90 12.01 -1.22 4.55
CA ARG A 90 11.36 -2.25 5.39
C ARG A 90 9.87 -2.01 5.51
N THR A 91 9.42 -0.79 5.85
CA THR A 91 8.01 -0.50 6.06
C THR A 91 7.19 -0.71 4.78
N MET A 92 7.63 -0.18 3.64
CA MET A 92 6.93 -0.40 2.36
C MET A 92 6.91 -1.89 1.99
N GLN A 93 8.00 -2.63 2.23
CA GLN A 93 8.03 -4.06 1.98
C GLN A 93 7.10 -4.83 2.92
N THR A 94 7.01 -4.47 4.21
CA THR A 94 6.04 -5.05 5.15
C THR A 94 4.62 -4.83 4.68
N MET A 95 4.28 -3.62 4.23
CA MET A 95 2.98 -3.32 3.63
C MET A 95 2.71 -4.23 2.42
N ARG A 96 3.61 -4.25 1.44
CA ARG A 96 3.49 -5.08 0.23
C ARG A 96 3.24 -6.55 0.57
N ARG A 97 4.02 -7.11 1.49
CA ARG A 97 3.91 -8.53 1.87
C ARG A 97 2.64 -8.82 2.66
N MET A 98 2.22 -7.91 3.54
CA MET A 98 0.94 -8.00 4.26
C MET A 98 -0.25 -8.04 3.30
N GLU A 99 -0.27 -7.15 2.30
CA GLU A 99 -1.36 -7.10 1.31
C GLU A 99 -1.41 -8.35 0.42
N LEU A 100 -0.24 -8.85 -0.02
CA LEU A 100 -0.17 -10.11 -0.78
C LEU A 100 -0.60 -11.32 0.05
N LYS A 101 -0.36 -11.31 1.37
CA LYS A 101 -0.87 -12.35 2.27
C LYS A 101 -2.38 -12.21 2.46
N ALA A 102 -2.91 -10.99 2.56
CA ALA A 102 -4.34 -10.76 2.63
C ALA A 102 -5.07 -11.25 1.36
N ASP A 103 -4.50 -11.03 0.16
CA ASP A 103 -4.98 -11.63 -1.10
C ASP A 103 -5.10 -13.17 -0.99
N GLN A 104 -4.01 -13.82 -0.54
CA GLN A 104 -3.96 -15.28 -0.37
C GLN A 104 -5.04 -15.78 0.60
N LEU A 105 -5.14 -15.18 1.79
CA LEU A 105 -6.10 -15.59 2.82
C LEU A 105 -7.55 -15.33 2.39
N TYR A 106 -7.80 -14.29 1.59
CA TYR A 106 -9.12 -14.03 1.03
C TYR A 106 -9.52 -15.10 0.00
N LYS A 107 -8.59 -15.49 -0.90
CA LYS A 107 -8.80 -16.59 -1.84
C LYS A 107 -9.07 -17.92 -1.14
N GLN A 108 -8.43 -18.15 0.02
CA GLN A 108 -8.68 -19.28 0.91
C GLN A 108 -9.97 -19.17 1.75
N LYS A 109 -10.77 -18.11 1.58
CA LYS A 109 -12.02 -17.84 2.32
C LYS A 109 -11.84 -17.63 3.83
N ILE A 110 -10.62 -17.39 4.28
CA ILE A 110 -10.30 -17.07 5.68
C ILE A 110 -10.67 -15.61 5.95
N ILE A 111 -10.35 -14.70 5.03
CA ILE A 111 -10.89 -13.33 4.99
C ILE A 111 -12.19 -13.35 4.17
N ARG A 112 -13.20 -12.58 4.61
CA ARG A 112 -14.52 -12.45 3.96
C ARG A 112 -14.94 -10.99 3.87
N GLY A 113 -16.04 -10.71 3.16
CA GLY A 113 -16.59 -9.37 3.04
C GLY A 113 -15.72 -8.48 2.16
N PHE A 114 -15.49 -7.23 2.56
CA PHE A 114 -14.62 -6.32 1.83
C PHE A 114 -13.15 -6.53 2.20
N CYS A 115 -12.26 -6.38 1.22
CA CYS A 115 -10.81 -6.34 1.41
C CYS A 115 -10.19 -5.49 0.29
N HIS A 116 -9.65 -4.32 0.64
CA HIS A 116 -9.11 -3.35 -0.30
C HIS A 116 -7.60 -3.23 -0.12
N LEU A 117 -6.83 -3.84 -1.03
CA LEU A 117 -5.37 -3.95 -0.89
C LEU A 117 -4.66 -2.66 -1.29
N TYR A 118 -3.68 -2.23 -0.52
CA TYR A 118 -2.97 -0.97 -0.74
C TYR A 118 -1.69 -1.09 -1.58
N ASP A 119 -1.40 -2.26 -2.16
CA ASP A 119 -0.15 -2.50 -2.88
C ASP A 119 -0.02 -1.69 -4.19
N GLY A 120 1.14 -1.04 -4.33
CA GLY A 120 1.44 -0.04 -5.37
C GLY A 120 1.40 1.40 -4.85
N GLN A 121 0.78 1.64 -3.68
CA GLN A 121 0.64 2.98 -3.09
C GLN A 121 1.52 3.18 -1.84
N GLU A 122 2.48 2.28 -1.58
CA GLU A 122 3.23 2.27 -0.32
C GLU A 122 4.01 3.56 -0.06
N ALA A 123 4.51 4.22 -1.12
CA ALA A 123 5.17 5.52 -1.02
C ALA A 123 4.27 6.61 -0.43
N CYS A 124 2.95 6.54 -0.65
CA CYS A 124 1.99 7.50 -0.08
C CYS A 124 1.97 7.38 1.45
N ALA A 125 1.67 6.19 1.99
CA ALA A 125 1.58 6.00 3.43
C ALA A 125 2.91 6.25 4.16
N VAL A 126 4.02 5.70 3.63
CA VAL A 126 5.34 5.87 4.26
C VAL A 126 5.86 7.29 4.12
N GLY A 127 5.66 7.92 2.96
CA GLY A 127 6.08 9.31 2.73
C GLY A 127 5.30 10.30 3.59
N ILE A 128 3.97 10.10 3.75
CA ILE A 128 3.16 10.93 4.65
C ILE A 128 3.64 10.77 6.08
N GLU A 129 3.81 9.53 6.58
CA GLU A 129 4.27 9.29 7.95
C GLU A 129 5.66 9.91 8.20
N ALA A 130 6.55 9.86 7.20
CA ALA A 130 7.87 10.48 7.27
C ALA A 130 7.84 12.02 7.31
N GLY A 131 6.72 12.64 6.92
CA GLY A 131 6.56 14.10 6.88
C GLY A 131 5.73 14.70 8.01
N ILE A 132 5.19 13.87 8.92
CA ILE A 132 4.39 14.30 10.07
C ILE A 132 4.93 13.73 11.38
N ASN A 133 4.41 14.22 12.50
CA ASN A 133 4.71 13.68 13.83
C ASN A 133 3.69 12.60 14.22
N LEU A 134 4.07 11.69 15.11
CA LEU A 134 3.11 10.72 15.70
C LEU A 134 2.00 11.42 16.52
N THR A 135 2.22 12.65 16.98
CA THR A 135 1.21 13.48 17.64
C THR A 135 0.21 14.10 16.67
N ASP A 136 0.55 14.25 15.39
CA ASP A 136 -0.40 14.68 14.36
C ASP A 136 -1.45 13.59 14.12
N HIS A 137 -2.51 13.94 13.40
CA HIS A 137 -3.70 13.13 13.24
C HIS A 137 -3.88 12.69 11.80
N LEU A 138 -4.37 11.48 11.57
CA LEU A 138 -4.60 10.96 10.22
C LEU A 138 -5.95 10.25 10.12
N ILE A 139 -6.68 10.49 9.03
CA ILE A 139 -7.93 9.79 8.71
C ILE A 139 -8.00 9.47 7.21
N THR A 140 -8.50 8.28 6.87
CA THR A 140 -8.62 7.84 5.47
C THR A 140 -9.90 7.04 5.23
N ALA A 141 -10.12 6.64 3.98
CA ALA A 141 -11.21 5.75 3.56
C ALA A 141 -10.90 4.27 3.90
N TYR A 142 -11.58 3.32 3.28
CA TYR A 142 -11.49 1.90 3.59
C TYR A 142 -10.20 1.19 3.12
N ARG A 143 -9.34 1.82 2.31
CA ARG A 143 -8.09 1.22 1.83
C ARG A 143 -6.94 1.53 2.81
N ALA A 144 -7.07 1.01 4.02
CA ALA A 144 -6.40 1.57 5.19
C ALA A 144 -5.34 0.67 5.85
N HIS A 145 -5.06 -0.54 5.34
CA HIS A 145 -4.15 -1.45 6.04
C HIS A 145 -2.74 -0.86 6.18
N GLY A 146 -2.24 -0.21 5.11
CA GLY A 146 -0.98 0.53 5.12
C GLY A 146 -0.90 1.61 6.20
N TYR A 147 -1.88 2.52 6.23
CA TYR A 147 -1.97 3.56 7.26
C TYR A 147 -2.15 2.99 8.66
N THR A 148 -2.86 1.88 8.82
CA THR A 148 -2.97 1.21 10.12
C THR A 148 -1.60 0.74 10.61
N LEU A 149 -0.76 0.22 9.72
CA LEU A 149 0.61 -0.20 10.04
C LEU A 149 1.49 1.01 10.40
N THR A 150 1.51 2.07 9.57
CA THR A 150 2.37 3.23 9.83
C THR A 150 1.97 3.99 11.09
N ARG A 151 0.68 3.95 11.46
CA ARG A 151 0.12 4.59 12.67
C ARG A 151 0.12 3.70 13.92
N GLY A 152 0.96 2.67 13.93
CA GLY A 152 1.29 1.90 15.14
C GLY A 152 0.51 0.61 15.34
N GLY A 153 -0.35 0.22 14.39
CA GLY A 153 -0.89 -1.14 14.36
C GLY A 153 0.19 -2.15 13.98
N THR A 154 0.17 -3.34 14.58
CA THR A 154 1.10 -4.41 14.19
C THR A 154 0.52 -5.26 13.05
N VAL A 155 1.39 -5.91 12.26
CA VAL A 155 0.97 -6.88 11.24
C VAL A 155 0.06 -7.95 11.87
N ARG A 156 0.40 -8.44 13.07
CA ARG A 156 -0.38 -9.46 13.77
C ARG A 156 -1.80 -8.99 14.09
N GLU A 157 -1.97 -7.77 14.59
CA GLU A 157 -3.29 -7.21 14.90
C GLU A 157 -4.11 -6.93 13.63
N ILE A 158 -3.48 -6.43 12.57
CA ILE A 158 -4.14 -6.18 11.28
C ILE A 158 -4.61 -7.49 10.66
N MET A 159 -3.72 -8.49 10.58
CA MET A 159 -4.03 -9.80 10.01
C MET A 159 -5.09 -10.54 10.85
N ALA A 160 -5.04 -10.42 12.18
CA ALA A 160 -6.08 -10.95 13.06
C ALA A 160 -7.44 -10.26 12.86
N GLU A 161 -7.46 -8.96 12.60
CA GLU A 161 -8.71 -8.23 12.32
C GLU A 161 -9.30 -8.63 10.96
N LEU A 162 -8.47 -8.73 9.92
CA LEU A 162 -8.89 -9.20 8.59
C LEU A 162 -9.51 -10.60 8.63
N THR A 163 -8.96 -11.48 9.47
CA THR A 163 -9.46 -12.84 9.65
C THR A 163 -10.57 -12.96 10.72
N GLY A 164 -11.06 -11.83 11.26
CA GLY A 164 -12.20 -11.77 12.17
C GLY A 164 -11.93 -12.40 13.54
N ARG A 165 -10.71 -12.29 14.08
CA ARG A 165 -10.28 -12.93 15.33
C ARG A 165 -10.28 -11.94 16.50
N ARG A 166 -10.39 -12.47 17.72
CA ARG A 166 -10.37 -11.68 18.98
C ARG A 166 -9.10 -10.86 19.17
N GLY A 167 -7.97 -11.32 18.64
CA GLY A 167 -6.68 -10.62 18.68
C GLY A 167 -6.55 -9.51 17.63
N GLY A 168 -7.58 -9.25 16.83
CA GLY A 168 -7.60 -8.13 15.90
C GLY A 168 -7.59 -6.77 16.61
N ILE A 169 -7.11 -5.74 15.91
CA ILE A 169 -7.04 -4.37 16.43
C ILE A 169 -8.41 -3.82 16.89
N ALA A 170 -9.51 -4.31 16.31
CA ALA A 170 -10.88 -4.03 16.71
C ALA A 170 -11.61 -5.30 17.21
N LYS A 171 -10.86 -6.30 17.66
CA LYS A 171 -11.33 -7.58 18.21
C LYS A 171 -12.22 -8.37 17.25
N GLY A 172 -12.00 -8.24 15.95
CA GLY A 172 -12.76 -8.90 14.88
C GLY A 172 -14.13 -8.28 14.62
N LYS A 173 -14.39 -7.06 15.11
CA LYS A 173 -15.67 -6.35 14.93
C LYS A 173 -15.66 -5.41 13.73
N GLY A 174 -14.49 -4.93 13.31
CA GLY A 174 -14.35 -3.95 12.24
C GLY A 174 -14.10 -4.57 10.88
N GLY A 175 -13.27 -5.61 10.82
CA GLY A 175 -12.79 -6.18 9.57
C GLY A 175 -11.87 -5.21 8.80
N SER A 176 -11.73 -5.42 7.48
CA SER A 176 -10.79 -4.67 6.62
C SER A 176 -10.99 -3.15 6.67
N MET A 177 -12.24 -2.69 6.66
CA MET A 177 -12.53 -1.28 6.46
C MET A 177 -12.42 -0.44 7.74
N HIS A 178 -12.44 -1.04 8.93
CA HIS A 178 -12.64 -0.31 10.19
C HIS A 178 -11.59 -0.68 11.24
N MET A 179 -10.36 -0.21 11.00
CA MET A 179 -9.24 -0.32 11.94
C MET A 179 -8.90 1.07 12.46
N TYR A 180 -8.57 1.20 13.75
CA TYR A 180 -8.27 2.47 14.42
C TYR A 180 -7.03 2.30 15.28
N ALA A 181 -6.22 3.35 15.40
CA ALA A 181 -5.03 3.37 16.26
C ALA A 181 -4.86 4.74 16.92
N LYS A 182 -3.80 4.92 17.70
CA LYS A 182 -3.54 6.20 18.36
C LYS A 182 -3.39 7.30 17.30
N ASN A 183 -4.22 8.34 17.39
CA ASN A 183 -4.28 9.46 16.45
C ASN A 183 -4.47 9.02 14.98
N PHE A 184 -5.00 7.82 14.76
CA PHE A 184 -5.46 7.32 13.46
C PHE A 184 -6.94 7.01 13.57
N TYR A 185 -7.75 7.89 12.98
CA TYR A 185 -9.21 7.87 13.06
C TYR A 185 -9.84 6.92 12.04
N GLY A 186 -9.00 6.03 11.53
CA GLY A 186 -9.35 4.76 10.96
C GLY A 186 -9.68 4.77 9.49
N GLY A 187 -10.08 3.58 9.06
CA GLY A 187 -10.69 3.38 7.76
C GLY A 187 -12.19 3.63 7.80
N ASN A 188 -12.68 4.37 6.80
CA ASN A 188 -14.06 4.80 6.71
C ASN A 188 -14.71 4.22 5.44
N GLY A 189 -15.83 3.52 5.62
CA GLY A 189 -16.51 2.79 4.55
C GLY A 189 -17.39 3.66 3.64
N ILE A 190 -17.80 4.84 4.13
CA ILE A 190 -18.68 5.75 3.39
C ILE A 190 -17.84 6.78 2.64
N VAL A 191 -17.88 6.73 1.31
CA VAL A 191 -17.03 7.53 0.43
C VAL A 191 -17.22 9.03 0.69
N GLY A 192 -16.15 9.71 1.10
CA GLY A 192 -16.12 11.15 1.36
C GLY A 192 -16.49 11.55 2.80
N ALA A 193 -17.11 10.65 3.58
CA ALA A 193 -17.56 10.96 4.94
C ALA A 193 -16.42 11.22 5.92
N GLN A 194 -15.23 10.68 5.65
CA GLN A 194 -14.04 10.93 6.47
C GLN A 194 -13.52 12.37 6.32
N VAL A 195 -13.91 13.09 5.26
CA VAL A 195 -13.37 14.43 5.00
C VAL A 195 -13.86 15.48 5.98
N PRO A 196 -15.18 15.62 6.22
CA PRO A 196 -15.67 16.46 7.31
C PRO A 196 -15.13 16.04 8.68
N LEU A 197 -14.96 14.73 8.94
CA LEU A 197 -14.41 14.22 10.19
C LEU A 197 -12.95 14.67 10.40
N GLY A 198 -12.10 14.58 9.37
CA GLY A 198 -10.73 15.06 9.41
C GLY A 198 -10.63 16.57 9.67
N ALA A 199 -11.51 17.37 9.06
CA ALA A 199 -11.60 18.79 9.37
C ALA A 199 -12.08 19.05 10.80
N GLY A 200 -12.99 18.23 11.34
CA GLY A 200 -13.37 18.28 12.75
C GLY A 200 -12.21 17.98 13.71
N VAL A 201 -11.36 17.02 13.36
CA VAL A 201 -10.11 16.75 14.11
C VAL A 201 -9.13 17.92 13.99
N ALA A 202 -8.97 18.52 12.81
CA ALA A 202 -8.15 19.73 12.64
C ALA A 202 -8.69 20.92 13.46
N LEU A 203 -10.01 21.07 13.55
CA LEU A 203 -10.66 22.05 14.42
C LEU A 203 -10.29 21.79 15.88
N ALA A 204 -10.32 20.54 16.34
CA ALA A 204 -9.89 20.18 17.70
C ALA A 204 -8.40 20.48 17.94
N CYS A 205 -7.53 20.25 16.94
CA CYS A 205 -6.10 20.61 17.03
C CYS A 205 -5.91 22.12 17.23
N LYS A 206 -6.62 22.93 16.44
CA LYS A 206 -6.63 24.38 16.56
C LYS A 206 -7.17 24.82 17.92
N TYR A 207 -8.28 24.23 18.36
CA TYR A 207 -8.93 24.57 19.63
C TYR A 207 -8.06 24.27 20.85
N GLN A 208 -7.23 23.21 20.77
CA GLN A 208 -6.32 22.82 21.85
C GLN A 208 -4.95 23.52 21.80
N GLU A 209 -4.65 24.28 20.75
CA GLU A 209 -3.41 25.05 20.58
C GLU A 209 -2.12 24.21 20.71
N LYS A 210 -2.14 22.94 20.29
CA LYS A 210 -1.01 22.00 20.44
C LYS A 210 -0.01 21.99 19.28
N ASN A 211 -0.17 22.88 18.30
CA ASN A 211 0.61 22.87 17.06
C ASN A 211 0.57 21.51 16.31
N GLU A 212 -0.53 20.78 16.48
CA GLU A 212 -0.84 19.52 15.77
C GLU A 212 -1.70 19.83 14.52
N LEU A 213 -1.69 18.92 13.56
CA LEU A 213 -2.52 19.01 12.34
C LEU A 213 -3.29 17.72 12.08
N CYS A 214 -4.25 17.76 11.14
CA CYS A 214 -4.90 16.56 10.63
C CYS A 214 -4.65 16.38 9.12
N VAL A 215 -4.10 15.22 8.77
CA VAL A 215 -4.02 14.69 7.41
C VAL A 215 -5.32 13.96 7.08
N CYS A 216 -6.02 14.46 6.07
CA CYS A 216 -7.34 14.00 5.71
C CYS A 216 -7.36 13.46 4.28
N LEU A 217 -7.37 12.14 4.14
CA LEU A 217 -7.23 11.46 2.86
C LEU A 217 -8.58 11.08 2.23
N TYR A 218 -8.65 11.15 0.91
CA TYR A 218 -9.74 10.65 0.08
C TYR A 218 -9.22 10.26 -1.30
N GLY A 219 -9.94 9.38 -2.02
CA GLY A 219 -9.54 8.95 -3.38
C GLY A 219 -10.09 9.87 -4.47
N ASP A 220 -9.59 9.70 -5.70
CA ASP A 220 -10.07 10.43 -6.89
C ASP A 220 -11.59 10.36 -7.09
N GLY A 221 -12.18 9.16 -7.00
CA GLY A 221 -13.64 9.00 -7.06
C GLY A 221 -14.41 9.68 -5.91
N ALA A 222 -13.78 9.83 -4.73
CA ALA A 222 -14.38 10.52 -3.60
C ALA A 222 -14.36 12.05 -3.79
N ALA A 223 -13.42 12.59 -4.58
CA ALA A 223 -13.20 14.03 -4.78
C ALA A 223 -14.41 14.77 -5.41
N ASN A 224 -15.44 14.04 -5.85
CA ASN A 224 -16.69 14.61 -6.36
C ASN A 224 -17.84 14.61 -5.33
N GLN A 225 -17.59 14.20 -4.08
CA GLN A 225 -18.57 14.23 -3.01
C GLN A 225 -18.83 15.68 -2.54
N GLY A 226 -20.11 16.09 -2.49
CA GLY A 226 -20.49 17.46 -2.13
C GLY A 226 -19.97 17.91 -0.76
N GLN A 227 -20.02 17.03 0.24
CA GLN A 227 -19.54 17.30 1.60
C GLN A 227 -18.04 17.66 1.67
N ILE A 228 -17.24 17.28 0.68
CA ILE A 228 -15.83 17.68 0.60
C ILE A 228 -15.72 19.18 0.33
N PHE A 229 -16.54 19.72 -0.58
CA PHE A 229 -16.56 21.14 -0.92
C PHE A 229 -17.13 22.00 0.21
N GLU A 230 -18.17 21.51 0.90
CA GLU A 230 -18.66 22.13 2.14
C GLU A 230 -17.54 22.22 3.19
N THR A 231 -16.78 21.14 3.33
CA THR A 231 -15.65 21.06 4.26
C THR A 231 -14.52 22.01 3.88
N TYR A 232 -14.17 22.12 2.60
CA TYR A 232 -13.17 23.08 2.12
C TYR A 232 -13.53 24.52 2.51
N ASN A 233 -14.78 24.91 2.28
CA ASN A 233 -15.25 26.24 2.63
C ASN A 233 -15.08 26.53 4.13
N MET A 234 -15.57 25.64 5.00
CA MET A 234 -15.44 25.82 6.46
C MET A 234 -13.98 25.76 6.93
N ALA A 235 -13.18 24.84 6.40
CA ALA A 235 -11.78 24.71 6.78
C ALA A 235 -10.97 25.95 6.41
N SER A 236 -11.24 26.55 5.24
CA SER A 236 -10.62 27.80 4.81
C SER A 236 -11.09 28.99 5.67
N LEU A 237 -12.41 29.12 5.86
CA LEU A 237 -13.02 30.16 6.68
C LEU A 237 -12.44 30.21 8.09
N TRP A 238 -12.23 29.04 8.70
CA TRP A 238 -11.70 28.92 10.05
C TRP A 238 -10.20 28.70 10.10
N LYS A 239 -9.48 28.75 8.96
CA LYS A 239 -8.04 28.51 8.88
C LYS A 239 -7.61 27.25 9.66
N LEU A 240 -8.27 26.13 9.40
CA LEU A 240 -7.98 24.88 10.10
C LEU A 240 -6.63 24.29 9.65
N PRO A 241 -5.84 23.68 10.55
CA PRO A 241 -4.61 22.97 10.21
C PRO A 241 -4.93 21.59 9.60
N CYS A 242 -5.54 21.60 8.40
CA CYS A 242 -5.95 20.40 7.70
C CYS A 242 -5.23 20.26 6.34
N ILE A 243 -4.58 19.13 6.14
CA ILE A 243 -3.99 18.75 4.85
C ILE A 243 -4.98 17.83 4.15
N PHE A 244 -5.62 18.32 3.09
CA PHE A 244 -6.53 17.53 2.27
C PHE A 244 -5.75 16.76 1.22
N ILE A 245 -5.72 15.43 1.30
CA ILE A 245 -4.96 14.60 0.36
C ILE A 245 -5.89 13.81 -0.55
N CYS A 246 -5.78 14.04 -1.85
CA CYS A 246 -6.39 13.20 -2.87
C CYS A 246 -5.40 12.12 -3.32
N GLU A 247 -5.62 10.87 -2.93
CA GLU A 247 -4.90 9.71 -3.49
C GLU A 247 -5.51 9.36 -4.86
N ASN A 248 -4.92 9.93 -5.92
CA ASN A 248 -5.36 9.69 -7.28
C ASN A 248 -4.69 8.43 -7.82
N ASN A 249 -5.40 7.30 -7.77
CA ASN A 249 -4.95 6.03 -8.35
C ASN A 249 -5.55 5.75 -9.73
N LYS A 250 -6.06 6.81 -10.38
CA LYS A 250 -6.71 6.86 -11.70
C LYS A 250 -8.11 6.26 -11.81
N TYR A 251 -8.62 5.57 -10.77
CA TYR A 251 -9.86 4.81 -10.89
C TYR A 251 -10.71 4.79 -9.60
N GLY A 252 -11.86 5.46 -9.65
CA GLY A 252 -12.94 5.35 -8.67
C GLY A 252 -13.73 4.06 -8.89
N MET A 253 -13.40 3.02 -8.13
CA MET A 253 -13.89 1.64 -8.36
C MET A 253 -13.51 1.15 -9.77
N GLY A 254 -14.40 1.27 -10.75
CA GLY A 254 -14.16 0.91 -12.14
C GLY A 254 -14.31 2.07 -13.13
N THR A 255 -14.44 3.30 -12.63
CA THR A 255 -14.61 4.50 -13.46
C THR A 255 -13.31 5.29 -13.47
N SER A 256 -12.74 5.54 -14.64
CA SER A 256 -11.51 6.35 -14.77
C SER A 256 -11.79 7.81 -14.42
N VAL A 257 -10.74 8.55 -14.05
CA VAL A 257 -10.85 9.96 -13.66
C VAL A 257 -11.45 10.83 -14.76
N GLU A 258 -11.13 10.58 -16.03
CA GLU A 258 -11.65 11.33 -17.18
C GLU A 258 -13.15 11.14 -17.38
N ARG A 259 -13.70 10.02 -16.89
CA ARG A 259 -15.13 9.70 -16.96
C ARG A 259 -15.89 10.16 -15.72
N ALA A 260 -15.20 10.41 -14.61
CA ALA A 260 -15.81 10.73 -13.32
C ALA A 260 -15.74 12.23 -12.98
N ALA A 261 -14.71 12.94 -13.42
CA ALA A 261 -14.47 14.34 -13.09
C ALA A 261 -14.31 15.18 -14.37
N ALA A 262 -15.05 16.28 -14.47
CA ALA A 262 -14.94 17.22 -15.60
C ALA A 262 -13.56 17.91 -15.66
N SER A 263 -12.90 18.04 -14.51
CA SER A 263 -11.49 18.42 -14.40
C SER A 263 -10.77 17.39 -13.54
N THR A 264 -9.68 16.85 -14.06
CA THR A 264 -8.83 15.84 -13.42
C THR A 264 -7.62 16.44 -12.68
N ASP A 265 -7.55 17.77 -12.59
CA ASP A 265 -6.59 18.49 -11.74
C ASP A 265 -7.10 18.52 -10.28
N TYR A 266 -6.98 17.41 -9.56
CA TYR A 266 -7.55 17.27 -8.21
C TYR A 266 -6.97 18.26 -7.21
N TYR A 267 -5.68 18.57 -7.30
CA TYR A 267 -5.02 19.59 -6.46
C TYR A 267 -5.61 21.01 -6.59
N LYS A 268 -6.38 21.30 -7.66
CA LYS A 268 -7.06 22.59 -7.87
C LYS A 268 -8.51 22.60 -7.41
N ARG A 269 -9.09 21.45 -7.04
CA ARG A 269 -10.53 21.34 -6.72
C ARG A 269 -10.93 22.10 -5.46
N GLY A 270 -9.97 22.43 -4.60
CA GLY A 270 -10.19 23.34 -3.47
C GLY A 270 -10.45 24.79 -3.87
N ASP A 271 -10.30 25.15 -5.14
CA ASP A 271 -10.49 26.49 -5.71
C ASP A 271 -9.72 27.58 -4.95
N PHE A 272 -10.30 28.15 -3.90
CA PHE A 272 -9.66 29.12 -3.01
C PHE A 272 -8.59 28.52 -2.09
N ILE A 273 -8.59 27.20 -1.86
CA ILE A 273 -7.53 26.52 -1.08
C ILE A 273 -6.29 26.31 -1.96
N PRO A 274 -5.09 26.69 -1.50
CA PRO A 274 -3.86 26.40 -2.22
C PRO A 274 -3.62 24.90 -2.31
N GLY A 275 -2.94 24.44 -3.37
CA GLY A 275 -2.67 23.02 -3.52
C GLY A 275 -1.45 22.69 -4.36
N LEU A 276 -1.01 21.44 -4.26
CA LEU A 276 0.12 20.92 -5.00
C LEU A 276 -0.12 19.49 -5.50
N ARG A 277 0.47 19.15 -6.64
CA ARG A 277 0.44 17.79 -7.21
C ARG A 277 1.80 17.14 -7.11
N VAL A 278 1.82 15.91 -6.59
CA VAL A 278 3.01 15.20 -6.16
C VAL A 278 3.08 13.85 -6.86
N ASP A 279 4.29 13.40 -7.18
CA ASP A 279 4.53 12.01 -7.56
C ASP A 279 4.33 11.09 -6.36
N GLY A 280 3.18 10.41 -6.32
CA GLY A 280 2.79 9.49 -5.26
C GLY A 280 3.46 8.11 -5.35
N MET A 281 4.32 7.87 -6.35
CA MET A 281 5.14 6.66 -6.48
C MET A 281 6.54 6.85 -5.87
N ASP A 282 6.95 8.10 -5.61
CA ASP A 282 8.24 8.44 -5.03
C ASP A 282 8.10 8.85 -3.55
N VAL A 283 8.58 8.00 -2.64
CA VAL A 283 8.52 8.22 -1.19
C VAL A 283 9.20 9.52 -0.75
N LEU A 284 10.24 9.99 -1.45
CA LEU A 284 10.93 11.24 -1.12
C LEU A 284 10.14 12.46 -1.60
N CYS A 285 9.48 12.36 -2.77
CA CYS A 285 8.54 13.40 -3.23
C CYS A 285 7.40 13.56 -2.23
N VAL A 286 6.77 12.45 -1.82
CA VAL A 286 5.67 12.47 -0.85
C VAL A 286 6.12 13.02 0.50
N LYS A 287 7.29 12.61 1.00
CA LYS A 287 7.86 13.11 2.26
C LYS A 287 8.05 14.62 2.24
N GLU A 288 8.77 15.17 1.26
CA GLU A 288 9.07 16.60 1.24
C GLU A 288 7.81 17.45 0.98
N ALA A 289 6.89 16.97 0.14
CA ALA A 289 5.59 17.61 -0.05
C ALA A 289 4.73 17.60 1.23
N THR A 290 4.75 16.50 1.98
CA THR A 290 4.04 16.40 3.26
C THR A 290 4.64 17.33 4.30
N LYS A 291 5.98 17.40 4.42
CA LYS A 291 6.66 18.35 5.32
C LYS A 291 6.29 19.80 4.99
N PHE A 292 6.34 20.16 3.72
CA PHE A 292 5.94 21.49 3.25
C PHE A 292 4.48 21.81 3.63
N ALA A 293 3.54 20.90 3.35
CA ALA A 293 2.14 21.08 3.69
C ALA A 293 1.90 21.15 5.21
N ALA A 294 2.65 20.36 5.98
CA ALA A 294 2.59 20.35 7.44
C ALA A 294 3.07 21.68 8.03
N ASP A 295 4.19 22.21 7.55
CA ASP A 295 4.72 23.51 7.99
C ASP A 295 3.80 24.65 7.56
N PHE A 296 3.18 24.56 6.37
CA PHE A 296 2.13 25.48 5.93
C PHE A 296 0.98 25.54 6.95
N CYS A 297 0.41 24.38 7.32
CA CYS A 297 -0.68 24.31 8.28
C CYS A 297 -0.26 24.79 9.68
N ARG A 298 0.90 24.34 10.19
CA ARG A 298 1.43 24.75 11.51
C ARG A 298 1.73 26.24 11.60
N SER A 299 2.09 26.88 10.48
CA SER A 299 2.25 28.34 10.43
C SER A 299 0.94 29.14 10.48
N GLY A 300 -0.22 28.47 10.58
CA GLY A 300 -1.52 29.12 10.73
C GLY A 300 -2.11 29.68 9.42
N LYS A 301 -1.53 29.32 8.27
CA LYS A 301 -2.02 29.74 6.94
C LYS A 301 -3.34 29.05 6.53
N GLY A 302 -3.79 28.06 7.30
CA GLY A 302 -5.03 27.32 7.09
C GLY A 302 -4.81 26.02 6.32
N PRO A 303 -5.83 25.52 5.62
CA PRO A 303 -5.75 24.24 4.94
C PRO A 303 -4.96 24.32 3.63
N ILE A 304 -4.51 23.16 3.16
CA ILE A 304 -3.82 22.99 1.88
C ILE A 304 -4.25 21.67 1.23
N LEU A 305 -4.34 21.64 -0.10
CA LEU A 305 -4.59 20.42 -0.88
C LEU A 305 -3.29 19.78 -1.36
N MET A 306 -3.25 18.45 -1.37
CA MET A 306 -2.17 17.68 -1.98
C MET A 306 -2.77 16.55 -2.81
N GLU A 307 -2.47 16.49 -4.11
CA GLU A 307 -2.80 15.34 -4.95
C GLU A 307 -1.60 14.42 -5.04
N LEU A 308 -1.74 13.19 -4.54
CA LEU A 308 -0.74 12.14 -4.72
C LEU A 308 -1.10 11.33 -5.96
N GLN A 309 -0.32 11.47 -7.03
CA GLN A 309 -0.48 10.68 -8.24
C GLN A 309 0.16 9.31 -8.03
N THR A 310 -0.66 8.31 -7.75
CA THR A 310 -0.20 6.97 -7.38
C THR A 310 -0.93 5.90 -8.20
N TYR A 311 -0.78 4.62 -7.85
CA TYR A 311 -1.42 3.54 -8.56
C TYR A 311 -1.65 2.30 -7.70
N ARG A 312 -2.84 1.71 -7.79
CA ARG A 312 -3.17 0.43 -7.15
C ARG A 312 -2.97 -0.73 -8.12
N TYR A 313 -2.22 -1.75 -7.72
CA TYR A 313 -1.99 -2.91 -8.58
C TYR A 313 -3.18 -3.85 -8.63
N HIS A 314 -3.78 -4.16 -7.48
CA HIS A 314 -5.02 -4.93 -7.44
C HIS A 314 -6.21 -4.10 -7.96
N GLY A 315 -7.30 -4.81 -8.28
CA GLY A 315 -8.60 -4.20 -8.55
C GLY A 315 -9.12 -3.38 -7.36
N HIS A 316 -10.36 -2.90 -7.47
CA HIS A 316 -10.92 -2.02 -6.45
C HIS A 316 -10.90 -2.69 -5.07
N SER A 317 -11.41 -3.91 -5.01
CA SER A 317 -11.39 -4.81 -3.87
C SER A 317 -11.15 -6.25 -4.37
N MET A 318 -11.07 -7.21 -3.47
CA MET A 318 -10.92 -8.63 -3.81
C MET A 318 -12.04 -9.23 -4.68
N SER A 319 -13.21 -8.59 -4.79
CA SER A 319 -14.28 -9.01 -5.72
C SER A 319 -14.12 -8.47 -7.15
N ASP A 320 -13.20 -7.53 -7.36
CA ASP A 320 -12.95 -6.89 -8.65
C ASP A 320 -11.60 -7.34 -9.22
N PRO A 321 -11.58 -8.09 -10.33
CA PRO A 321 -10.34 -8.46 -11.02
C PRO A 321 -9.54 -7.27 -11.58
N GLY A 322 -10.17 -6.11 -11.78
CA GLY A 322 -9.50 -4.88 -12.20
C GLY A 322 -9.01 -4.86 -13.65
N VAL A 323 -9.57 -5.68 -14.53
CA VAL A 323 -9.18 -5.80 -15.96
C VAL A 323 -10.31 -5.48 -16.95
N SER A 324 -11.51 -5.14 -16.47
CA SER A 324 -12.65 -4.75 -17.32
C SER A 324 -12.62 -3.27 -17.74
N TYR A 325 -11.81 -2.44 -17.05
CA TYR A 325 -11.76 -0.99 -17.22
C TYR A 325 -10.33 -0.45 -17.41
N ARG A 326 -9.33 -1.33 -17.44
CA ARG A 326 -7.91 -1.04 -17.67
C ARG A 326 -7.19 -2.30 -18.13
N THR A 327 -6.05 -2.15 -18.80
CA THR A 327 -5.32 -3.27 -19.37
C THR A 327 -4.32 -3.87 -18.37
N ARG A 328 -3.92 -5.14 -18.58
CA ARG A 328 -2.87 -5.75 -17.75
C ARG A 328 -1.51 -5.13 -18.04
N GLU A 329 -1.32 -4.67 -19.28
CA GLU A 329 -0.14 -3.99 -19.78
C GLU A 329 0.07 -2.67 -19.04
N GLU A 330 -0.99 -1.88 -18.82
CA GLU A 330 -0.91 -0.64 -18.01
C GLU A 330 -0.41 -0.93 -16.59
N ILE A 331 -0.96 -1.95 -15.93
CA ILE A 331 -0.56 -2.33 -14.56
C ILE A 331 0.91 -2.77 -14.53
N GLN A 332 1.34 -3.58 -15.51
CA GLN A 332 2.71 -4.05 -15.60
C GLN A 332 3.70 -2.95 -15.95
N GLU A 333 3.31 -2.00 -16.80
CA GLU A 333 4.11 -0.84 -17.14
C GLU A 333 4.37 0.02 -15.90
N VAL A 334 3.33 0.35 -15.13
CA VAL A 334 3.49 1.10 -13.88
C VAL A 334 4.38 0.34 -12.89
N ARG A 335 4.15 -0.97 -12.70
CA ARG A 335 4.94 -1.78 -11.77
C ARG A 335 6.41 -1.90 -12.18
N SER A 336 6.69 -2.01 -13.48
CA SER A 336 8.07 -2.17 -13.97
C SER A 336 8.86 -0.86 -13.98
N LYS A 337 8.19 0.28 -14.23
CA LYS A 337 8.86 1.58 -14.37
C LYS A 337 8.84 2.42 -13.10
N SER A 338 7.86 2.22 -12.22
CA SER A 338 7.57 3.16 -11.14
C SER A 338 7.16 2.49 -9.83
N ASP A 339 7.50 1.21 -9.60
CA ASP A 339 7.20 0.59 -8.31
C ASP A 339 7.94 1.32 -7.16
N PRO A 340 7.23 1.73 -6.09
CA PRO A 340 7.81 2.60 -5.06
C PRO A 340 8.95 1.93 -4.28
N ILE A 341 8.90 0.60 -4.15
CA ILE A 341 9.92 -0.18 -3.43
C ILE A 341 11.16 -0.33 -4.32
N SER A 342 10.98 -0.66 -5.60
CA SER A 342 12.08 -0.69 -6.57
C SER A 342 12.76 0.66 -6.71
N MET A 343 12.00 1.75 -6.81
CA MET A 343 12.56 3.10 -6.94
C MET A 343 13.45 3.48 -5.74
N LEU A 344 13.00 3.20 -4.51
CA LEU A 344 13.82 3.47 -3.32
C LEU A 344 15.05 2.55 -3.27
N LYS A 345 14.88 1.26 -3.59
CA LYS A 345 15.98 0.29 -3.67
C LYS A 345 17.08 0.77 -4.61
N ASP A 346 16.72 1.15 -5.83
CA ASP A 346 17.69 1.58 -6.84
C ASP A 346 18.43 2.84 -6.40
N ARG A 347 17.73 3.80 -5.77
CA ARG A 347 18.37 4.98 -5.16
C ARG A 347 19.40 4.61 -4.11
N MET A 348 19.05 3.72 -3.18
CA MET A 348 19.94 3.31 -2.09
C MET A 348 21.15 2.54 -2.61
N LEU A 349 20.96 1.62 -3.57
CA LEU A 349 22.05 0.83 -4.16
C LEU A 349 23.00 1.70 -4.98
N ASN A 350 22.46 2.55 -5.87
CA ASN A 350 23.25 3.40 -6.75
C ASN A 350 24.07 4.46 -5.99
N ASN A 351 23.68 4.78 -4.75
CA ASN A 351 24.39 5.75 -3.89
C ASN A 351 25.20 5.08 -2.77
N ASN A 352 25.43 3.76 -2.86
CA ASN A 352 26.20 3.00 -1.87
C ASN A 352 25.66 3.18 -0.43
N MET A 353 24.35 3.31 -0.27
CA MET A 353 23.71 3.46 1.05
C MET A 353 23.34 2.11 1.67
N ALA A 354 23.11 1.09 0.85
CA ALA A 354 22.86 -0.29 1.26
C ALA A 354 23.43 -1.26 0.22
N SER A 355 23.60 -2.53 0.60
CA SER A 355 23.94 -3.61 -0.33
C SER A 355 22.69 -4.36 -0.79
N VAL A 356 22.84 -5.14 -1.86
CA VAL A 356 21.76 -6.03 -2.35
C VAL A 356 21.45 -7.10 -1.30
N GLU A 357 22.48 -7.60 -0.61
CA GLU A 357 22.39 -8.60 0.44
C GLU A 357 21.60 -8.08 1.65
N GLU A 358 21.89 -6.86 2.11
CA GLU A 358 21.18 -6.24 3.25
C GLU A 358 19.70 -6.04 2.96
N LEU A 359 19.34 -5.53 1.77
CA LEU A 359 17.93 -5.38 1.39
C LEU A 359 17.23 -6.74 1.23
N LYS A 360 17.95 -7.77 0.78
CA LYS A 360 17.43 -9.14 0.71
C LYS A 360 17.23 -9.77 2.08
N GLU A 361 18.08 -9.47 3.06
CA GLU A 361 17.90 -9.89 4.45
C GLU A 361 16.64 -9.26 5.04
N ILE A 362 16.41 -7.96 4.80
CA ILE A 362 15.15 -7.29 5.16
C ILE A 362 13.96 -8.01 4.51
N ASP A 363 14.03 -8.35 3.22
CA ASP A 363 12.96 -9.08 2.54
C ASP A 363 12.65 -10.43 3.21
N ILE A 364 13.68 -11.16 3.64
CA ILE A 364 13.54 -12.47 4.30
C ILE A 364 12.88 -12.29 5.68
N GLU A 365 13.36 -11.33 6.46
CA GLU A 365 12.80 -11.06 7.79
C GLU A 365 11.34 -10.61 7.72
N VAL A 366 11.02 -9.68 6.81
CA VAL A 366 9.65 -9.23 6.58
C VAL A 366 8.77 -10.40 6.16
N ARG A 367 9.22 -11.27 5.25
CA ARG A 367 8.43 -12.45 4.87
C ARG A 367 8.15 -13.34 6.08
N LYS A 368 9.16 -13.59 6.92
CA LYS A 368 9.00 -14.38 8.14
C LYS A 368 7.99 -13.73 9.09
N GLU A 369 8.09 -12.43 9.32
CA GLU A 369 7.14 -11.66 10.13
C GLU A 369 5.70 -11.81 9.62
N ILE A 370 5.48 -11.69 8.30
CA ILE A 370 4.14 -11.85 7.72
C ILE A 370 3.61 -13.29 7.87
N GLU A 371 4.45 -14.31 7.64
CA GLU A 371 4.04 -15.70 7.84
C GLU A 371 3.69 -15.98 9.31
N ASP A 372 4.51 -15.51 10.25
CA ASP A 372 4.29 -15.67 11.70
C ASP A 372 3.04 -14.92 12.18
N ALA A 373 2.70 -13.80 11.55
CA ALA A 373 1.47 -13.04 11.81
C ALA A 373 0.23 -13.69 11.19
N ALA A 374 0.37 -14.40 10.07
CA ALA A 374 -0.70 -15.12 9.39
C ALA A 374 -0.98 -16.51 9.99
N GLN A 375 -0.09 -17.02 10.83
CA GLN A 375 -0.32 -18.22 11.63
C GLN A 375 -1.27 -17.89 12.78
N PHE A 376 -2.52 -18.33 12.65
CA PHE A 376 -3.49 -18.27 13.73
C PHE A 376 -3.65 -19.66 14.34
N PRO A 377 -3.87 -19.77 15.66
CA PRO A 377 -4.36 -21.02 16.22
C PRO A 377 -5.61 -21.46 15.45
N PRO A 378 -5.78 -22.78 15.23
CA PRO A 378 -6.95 -23.31 14.57
C PRO A 378 -8.20 -22.71 15.21
N MET A 379 -9.16 -22.31 14.38
CA MET A 379 -10.47 -21.90 14.87
C MET A 379 -10.94 -23.01 15.79
N ASP A 380 -11.21 -22.66 17.05
CA ASP A 380 -12.05 -23.49 17.89
C ASP A 380 -13.36 -23.56 17.12
N VAL A 381 -13.55 -24.66 16.39
CA VAL A 381 -14.71 -24.85 15.54
C VAL A 381 -15.86 -24.77 16.52
N ARG A 382 -16.59 -23.65 16.52
CA ARG A 382 -17.85 -23.53 17.27
C ARG A 382 -18.85 -24.46 16.60
N GLY A 383 -18.67 -25.75 16.86
CA GLY A 383 -19.61 -26.84 16.66
C GLY A 383 -20.55 -26.97 17.84
N THR A 384 -20.80 -25.90 18.60
CA THR A 384 -21.94 -25.82 19.50
C THR A 384 -22.68 -24.53 19.21
N ASN A 385 -23.69 -24.65 18.35
CA ASN A 385 -24.76 -23.68 18.28
C ASN A 385 -25.38 -23.58 19.69
N PRO A 386 -25.42 -22.41 20.36
CA PRO A 386 -26.07 -22.28 21.66
C PRO A 386 -27.54 -22.70 21.64
N TRP A 387 -28.17 -22.64 20.46
CA TRP A 387 -29.57 -23.03 20.22
C TRP A 387 -29.76 -24.53 19.94
N SER A 388 -28.70 -25.31 19.70
CA SER A 388 -28.87 -26.76 19.50
C SER A 388 -29.16 -27.50 20.81
N LYS A 389 -28.84 -26.92 21.97
CA LYS A 389 -29.20 -27.47 23.29
C LYS A 389 -30.67 -27.30 23.66
N LEU A 390 -31.45 -26.50 22.93
CA LEU A 390 -32.88 -26.29 23.20
C LEU A 390 -33.80 -27.26 22.42
N LYS A 391 -33.27 -28.03 21.45
CA LYS A 391 -34.06 -29.02 20.69
C LYS A 391 -34.08 -30.43 21.31
N SER A 392 -33.41 -30.63 22.45
CA SER A 392 -33.41 -31.92 23.17
C SER A 392 -34.20 -31.90 24.48
N MET A 393 -35.08 -30.89 24.67
CA MET A 393 -35.95 -30.75 25.85
C MET A 393 -37.44 -30.60 25.46
N SER A 394 -37.87 -31.26 24.39
CA SER A 394 -39.29 -31.41 24.04
C SER A 394 -39.62 -32.86 23.77
#